data_AF-A0A2V6CL34-F1
#
_entry.id   AF-A0A2V6CL34-F1
#
_cell.length_a   1.000
_cell.length_b   1.000
_cell.length_c   1.000
_cell.angle_alpha   90.00
_cell.angle_beta   90.00
_cell.angle_gamma   90.00
#
_symmetry.space_group_name_H-M   'P 1'
#
loop_
_entity.id
_entity.type
_entity.pdbx_description
1 polymer ?
#
loop_
_entity_poly.entity_id
_entity_poly.type
_entity_poly.pdbx_seq_one_letter_code
_entity_poly.pdbx_strand_id
1 'polypeptide(L)'
;IALGSAAQIALFVAPVLVLLSYLIGPAPMDLNFWPGAVAMILFATLTASLVTTSGRSAWFVGVLAILVYLIFATALYLLPPQNT
;
A
#
# COMPACT_ATOMS: atom_id res chain seq x y z
N ILE A 1 4.01 -7.65 13.60
CA ILE A 1 3.38 -8.54 12.59
C ILE A 1 3.04 -7.77 11.31
N ALA A 2 2.15 -6.77 11.37
CA ALA A 2 1.72 -6.01 10.17
C ALA A 2 2.87 -5.45 9.32
N LEU A 3 3.88 -4.81 9.94
CA LEU A 3 5.03 -4.26 9.21
C LEU A 3 5.86 -5.34 8.49
N GLY A 4 6.00 -6.53 9.11
CA GLY A 4 6.70 -7.67 8.52
C GLY A 4 5.95 -8.29 7.35
N SER A 5 4.62 -8.39 7.44
CA SER A 5 3.78 -8.82 6.32
C SER A 5 3.82 -7.84 5.15
N ALA A 6 3.77 -6.53 5.42
CA ALA A 6 3.91 -5.51 4.38
C ALA A 6 5.28 -5.56 3.69
N ALA A 7 6.36 -5.72 4.46
CA ALA A 7 7.71 -5.88 3.92
C ALA A 7 7.85 -7.15 3.09
N GLN A 8 7.24 -8.26 3.50
CA GLN A 8 7.22 -9.51 2.72
C GLN A 8 6.49 -9.31 1.39
N ILE A 9 5.36 -8.59 1.39
CA ILE A 9 4.64 -8.29 0.14
C ILE A 9 5.53 -7.46 -0.80
N ALA A 10 6.18 -6.42 -0.28
CA ALA A 10 7.02 -5.53 -1.08
C ALA A 10 8.31 -6.20 -1.61
N LEU A 11 9.01 -6.97 -0.76
CA LEU A 11 10.33 -7.52 -1.06
C LEU A 11 10.29 -8.92 -1.70
N PHE A 12 9.19 -9.66 -1.54
CA PHE A 12 9.09 -11.02 -2.04
C PHE A 12 7.88 -11.23 -2.94
N VAL A 13 6.66 -10.94 -2.48
CA VAL A 13 5.45 -11.27 -3.24
C VAL A 13 5.40 -10.49 -4.56
N ALA A 14 5.58 -9.17 -4.53
CA ALA A 14 5.55 -8.35 -5.75
C ALA A 14 6.63 -8.76 -6.77
N PRO A 15 7.91 -8.93 -6.40
CA PRO A 15 8.93 -9.43 -7.33
C PRO A 15 8.62 -10.82 -7.91
N VAL A 16 8.15 -11.75 -7.07
CA VAL A 16 7.79 -13.09 -7.53
C VAL A 16 6.62 -13.04 -8.51
N LEU A 17 5.61 -12.21 -8.27
CA LEU A 17 4.49 -12.04 -9.20
C LEU A 17 4.94 -11.48 -10.55
N VAL A 18 5.85 -10.50 -10.55
CA VAL A 18 6.43 -9.94 -11.78
C VAL A 18 7.18 -11.03 -12.56
N LEU A 19 8.05 -11.80 -11.90
CA LEU A 19 8.79 -12.88 -12.56
C LEU A 19 7.87 -14.00 -13.09
N LEU A 20 6.86 -14.39 -12.30
CA LEU A 20 5.89 -15.42 -12.72
C LEU A 20 5.03 -14.95 -13.88
N SER A 21 4.71 -13.65 -13.97
CA SER A 21 3.91 -13.11 -15.07
C SER A 21 4.52 -13.38 -16.46
N TYR A 22 5.85 -13.46 -16.57
CA TYR A 22 6.53 -13.79 -17.82
C TYR A 22 6.37 -15.25 -18.26
N LEU A 23 6.07 -16.15 -17.33
CA LEU A 23 5.95 -17.59 -17.60
C LEU A 23 4.49 -18.03 -17.80
N ILE A 24 3.59 -17.50 -16.97
CA ILE A 24 2.20 -17.97 -16.88
C ILE A 24 1.17 -16.84 -17.03
N GLY A 25 1.59 -15.58 -17.07
CA GLY A 25 0.69 -14.44 -17.17
C GLY A 25 0.16 -14.25 -18.60
N PRO A 26 -1.11 -13.80 -18.77
CA PRO A 26 -1.63 -13.42 -20.08
C PRO A 26 -0.90 -12.20 -20.68
N ALA A 27 -0.31 -11.37 -19.82
CA ALA A 27 0.56 -10.25 -20.17
C ALA A 27 1.62 -10.08 -19.05
N PRO A 28 2.81 -9.55 -19.37
CA PRO A 28 3.83 -9.25 -18.38
C PRO A 28 3.34 -8.18 -17.41
N MET A 29 3.46 -8.45 -16.11
CA MET A 29 3.14 -7.51 -15.04
C MET A 29 4.33 -6.56 -14.82
N ASP A 30 4.06 -5.27 -14.79
CA ASP A 30 5.02 -4.23 -14.43
C ASP A 30 4.73 -3.64 -13.03
N LEU A 31 5.71 -2.90 -12.49
CA LEU A 31 5.56 -2.15 -11.24
C LEU A 31 5.22 -0.67 -11.50
N ASN A 32 4.57 -0.39 -12.63
CA ASN A 32 4.21 0.96 -13.02
C ASN A 32 2.87 1.35 -12.40
N PHE A 33 2.91 1.73 -11.12
CA PHE A 33 1.74 2.26 -10.44
C PHE A 33 1.50 3.72 -10.85
N TRP A 34 0.24 4.11 -11.06
CA TRP A 34 -0.07 5.52 -11.34
C TRP A 34 0.38 6.42 -10.16
N PRO A 35 0.71 7.70 -10.41
CA PRO A 35 1.32 8.58 -9.39
C PRO A 35 0.55 8.69 -8.07
N GLY A 36 -0.79 8.64 -8.14
CA GLY A 36 -1.66 8.67 -6.96
C GLY A 36 -1.51 7.42 -6.08
N ALA A 37 -1.37 6.22 -6.66
CA ALA A 37 -1.12 4.99 -5.91
C ALA A 37 0.24 5.05 -5.20
N VAL A 38 1.27 5.53 -5.89
CA VAL A 38 2.61 5.73 -5.31
C VAL A 38 2.56 6.71 -4.13
N ALA A 39 1.85 7.84 -4.29
CA ALA A 39 1.67 8.82 -3.23
C ALA A 39 0.93 8.24 -2.02
N MET A 40 -0.16 7.49 -2.24
CA MET A 40 -0.91 6.84 -1.17
C MET A 40 -0.06 5.82 -0.40
N ILE A 41 0.75 5.01 -1.10
CA ILE A 41 1.68 4.06 -0.46
C ILE A 41 2.72 4.80 0.39
N LEU A 42 3.27 5.91 -0.12
CA LEU A 42 4.24 6.74 0.60
C LEU A 42 3.63 7.33 1.89
N PHE A 43 2.44 7.92 1.80
CA PHE A 43 1.76 8.47 2.97
C PHE A 43 1.39 7.37 3.97
N ALA A 44 0.89 6.22 3.51
CA ALA A 44 0.57 5.10 4.39
C ALA A 44 1.80 4.59 5.15
N THR A 45 2.94 4.42 4.47
CA THR A 45 4.19 3.97 5.11
C THR A 45 4.76 5.01 6.05
N LEU A 46 4.70 6.31 5.71
CA LEU A 46 5.12 7.39 6.59
C LEU A 46 4.26 7.45 7.87
N THR A 47 2.93 7.44 7.74
CA THR A 47 2.01 7.44 8.88
C THR A 47 2.23 6.21 9.76
N ALA A 48 2.35 5.01 9.17
CA ALA A 48 2.64 3.79 9.91
C ALA A 48 3.97 3.87 10.67
N SER A 49 5.01 4.44 10.06
CA SER A 49 6.32 4.63 10.70
C SER A 49 6.23 5.61 11.88
N LEU A 50 5.62 6.77 11.68
CA LEU A 50 5.44 7.79 12.72
C LEU A 50 4.65 7.25 13.93
N VAL A 51 3.54 6.55 13.67
CA VAL A 51 2.66 5.98 14.70
C VAL A 51 3.35 4.85 15.48
N THR A 52 4.18 4.03 14.82
CA THR A 52 4.85 2.91 15.47
C THR A 52 6.11 3.31 16.25
N THR A 53 6.68 4.48 15.96
CA THR A 53 7.90 4.97 16.62
C THR A 53 7.66 5.37 18.09
N SER A 54 6.45 5.79 18.46
CA SER A 54 6.17 6.36 19.79
C SER A 54 6.13 5.34 20.95
N GLY A 55 6.22 4.02 20.69
CA GLY A 55 6.30 2.96 21.71
C GLY A 55 5.05 2.77 22.60
N ARG A 56 4.08 3.70 22.58
CA ARG A 56 2.78 3.62 23.25
C ARG A 56 1.65 3.80 22.24
N SER A 57 0.71 2.86 22.19
CA SER A 57 -0.49 2.98 21.35
C SER A 57 -1.66 3.53 22.14
N ALA A 58 -2.28 4.61 21.66
CA ALA A 58 -3.59 5.05 22.13
C ALA A 58 -4.66 4.56 21.14
N TRP A 59 -5.83 4.15 21.66
CA TRP A 59 -6.97 3.74 20.83
C TRP A 59 -7.34 4.81 19.79
N PHE A 60 -7.20 6.10 20.18
CA PHE A 60 -7.44 7.24 19.31
C PHE A 60 -6.51 7.27 18.09
N VAL A 61 -5.25 6.87 18.24
CA VAL A 61 -4.30 6.78 17.10
C VAL A 61 -4.74 5.67 16.13
N GLY A 62 -5.32 4.59 16.65
CA GLY A 62 -5.96 3.57 15.83
C GLY A 62 -7.14 4.11 15.03
N VAL A 63 -7.99 4.94 15.64
CA VAL A 63 -9.11 5.61 14.95
C VAL A 63 -8.60 6.54 13.85
N LEU A 64 -7.55 7.32 14.11
CA LEU A 64 -6.92 8.17 13.10
C LEU A 64 -6.36 7.36 11.92
N ALA A 65 -5.73 6.21 12.19
CA ALA A 65 -5.22 5.33 11.12
C ALA A 65 -6.37 4.75 10.27
N ILE A 66 -7.49 4.38 10.89
CA ILE A 66 -8.70 3.93 10.18
C ILE A 66 -9.28 5.06 9.33
N LEU A 67 -9.30 6.30 9.84
CA LEU A 67 -9.78 7.46 9.06
C LEU A 67 -8.91 7.72 7.83
N VAL A 68 -7.58 7.62 7.93
CA VAL A 68 -6.67 7.74 6.77
C VAL A 68 -6.99 6.66 5.73
N TYR A 69 -7.20 5.41 6.18
CA TYR A 69 -7.59 4.32 5.29
C TYR A 69 -8.93 4.60 4.58
N LEU A 70 -9.93 5.10 5.32
CA LEU A 70 -11.23 5.47 4.74
C LEU A 70 -11.11 6.61 3.72
N ILE A 71 -10.27 7.61 3.96
CA ILE A 71 -10.02 8.70 3.01
C ILE A 71 -9.42 8.16 1.71
N PHE A 72 -8.47 7.22 1.79
CA PHE A 72 -7.93 6.59 0.58
C PHE A 72 -8.97 5.74 -0.14
N ALA A 73 -9.78 4.98 0.61
CA ALA A 73 -10.85 4.18 0.04
C ALA A 73 -11.90 5.04 -0.69
N THR A 74 -12.33 6.16 -0.10
CA THR A 74 -13.27 7.08 -0.74
C THR A 74 -12.66 7.82 -1.92
N ALA A 75 -11.38 8.22 -1.82
CA ALA A 75 -10.67 8.82 -2.94
C ALA A 75 -10.60 7.88 -4.16
N LEU A 76 -10.26 6.61 -3.93
CA LEU A 76 -10.22 5.57 -4.98
C LEU A 76 -11.61 5.26 -5.54
N TYR A 77 -12.64 5.29 -4.71
CA TYR A 77 -14.02 5.05 -5.16
C TYR A 77 -14.56 6.18 -6.03
N LEU A 78 -14.30 7.44 -5.64
CA LEU A 78 -14.83 8.62 -6.33
C LEU A 78 -13.97 9.04 -7.53
N LEU A 79 -12.65 8.91 -7.43
CA LEU A 79 -11.68 9.21 -8.48
C LEU A 79 -10.94 7.92 -8.84
N PRO A 80 -11.58 7.00 -9.59
CA PRO A 80 -10.93 5.78 -9.99
C PRO A 80 -9.72 6.08 -10.89
N PRO A 81 -8.64 5.29 -10.76
CA PRO A 81 -7.49 5.40 -11.63
C PRO A 81 -7.89 5.28 -13.09
N GLN A 82 -7.45 6.24 -13.90
CA GLN A 82 -7.59 6.15 -15.35
C GLN A 82 -6.50 5.23 -15.88
N ASN A 83 -6.92 4.28 -16.74
CA ASN A 83 -6.03 3.30 -17.35
C ASN A 83 -4.94 4.03 -18.14
N THR A 84 -3.71 4.00 -17.64
CA THR A 84 -2.50 4.32 -18.43
C THR A 84 -2.08 3.09 -19.21
#